data_AF-W6V9Q3-F1
#
_entry.id   AF-W6V9Q3-F1
#
_cell.length_a   1.000
_cell.length_b   1.000
_cell.length_c   1.000
_cell.angle_alpha   90.00
_cell.angle_beta   90.00
_cell.angle_gamma   90.00
#
_symmetry.space_group_name_H-M   'P 1'
#
loop_
_entity.id
_entity.type
_entity.pdbx_description
1 polymer ?
#
loop_
_entity_poly.entity_id
_entity_poly.type
_entity_poly.pdbx_seq_one_letter_code
_entity_poly.pdbx_strand_id
1 'polypeptide(L)'
;MALTRNFICRTQSRSPTKVSTPIHWPISSSKSHCSVSPTSSTSWDQLSSPSGDEVKEDFISYWEDVRFIAISGKRKCGKDYVATFLHNEIQERLGQTAAIIHISEPIKRAFAEEYHLELQELMSSSAYKEHFRRHMVRWGEALRRKDTTIFCRKALEYLIQDSPFKPAFVIVADCRRPTDLEYFSSLNKDTPLLHLRILASPVTRGARGWIYNSGIDDAETECALDRTPFDVLVINESQRTLTLSMAVVRRALSDNPPRKMMTI
;
A
#
# COMPACT_ATOMS: atom_id res chain seq x y z
N MET A 1 -54.86 -37.63 -36.35
CA MET A 1 -55.81 -36.91 -37.23
C MET A 1 -55.86 -35.45 -36.79
N ALA A 2 -55.70 -34.53 -37.76
CA ALA A 2 -55.76 -33.05 -37.70
C ALA A 2 -54.69 -32.35 -36.83
N LEU A 3 -53.65 -31.64 -37.32
CA LEU A 3 -53.53 -30.45 -38.20
C LEU A 3 -54.30 -29.24 -37.62
N THR A 4 -53.67 -28.12 -37.23
CA THR A 4 -53.10 -27.04 -38.08
C THR A 4 -52.17 -26.13 -37.21
N ARG A 5 -51.01 -25.58 -37.62
CA ARG A 5 -50.52 -24.76 -38.77
C ARG A 5 -50.48 -23.23 -38.46
N ASN A 6 -49.25 -22.73 -38.25
CA ASN A 6 -48.62 -21.44 -38.60
C ASN A 6 -49.31 -20.08 -38.35
N PHE A 7 -48.57 -19.13 -37.78
CA PHE A 7 -48.23 -17.86 -38.46
C PHE A 7 -46.92 -17.24 -37.93
N ILE A 8 -46.14 -16.69 -38.87
CA ILE A 8 -44.88 -15.96 -38.73
C ILE A 8 -45.19 -14.47 -38.58
N CYS A 9 -44.46 -13.74 -37.72
CA CYS A 9 -44.06 -12.37 -38.06
C CYS A 9 -42.77 -11.95 -37.33
N ARG A 10 -41.82 -11.46 -38.14
CA ARG A 10 -40.58 -10.79 -37.74
C ARG A 10 -40.89 -9.40 -37.20
N THR A 11 -40.19 -8.96 -36.16
CA THR A 11 -39.64 -7.60 -36.09
C THR A 11 -38.43 -7.56 -35.16
N GLN A 12 -37.33 -7.05 -35.71
CA GLN A 12 -36.08 -6.77 -35.05
C GLN A 12 -36.25 -5.56 -34.12
N SER A 13 -35.74 -5.63 -32.89
CA SER A 13 -35.44 -4.44 -32.10
C SER A 13 -33.93 -4.41 -31.80
N ARG A 14 -33.27 -3.39 -32.36
CA ARG A 14 -31.86 -3.06 -32.18
C ARG A 14 -31.68 -2.43 -30.80
N SER A 15 -30.80 -3.00 -29.98
CA SER A 15 -30.24 -2.33 -28.80
C SER A 15 -29.00 -1.53 -29.21
N PRO A 16 -28.80 -0.30 -28.71
CA PRO A 16 -27.74 0.58 -29.21
C PRO A 16 -26.37 0.21 -28.65
N THR A 17 -25.46 -0.14 -29.56
CA THR A 17 -24.03 -0.29 -29.35
C THR A 17 -23.43 1.09 -29.04
N LYS A 18 -22.95 1.33 -27.81
CA LYS A 18 -22.09 2.47 -27.52
C LYS A 18 -20.71 2.20 -28.12
N VAL A 19 -20.46 2.80 -29.28
CA VAL A 19 -19.15 2.87 -29.92
C VAL A 19 -18.30 3.86 -29.12
N SER A 20 -17.24 3.39 -28.49
CA SER A 20 -16.20 4.22 -27.89
C SER A 20 -15.30 4.76 -29.00
N THR A 21 -15.41 6.05 -29.28
CA THR A 21 -14.51 6.80 -30.16
C THR A 21 -13.13 6.94 -29.50
N PRO A 22 -12.03 6.67 -30.23
CA PRO A 22 -10.69 6.95 -29.73
C PRO A 22 -10.43 8.46 -29.85
N ILE A 23 -10.12 9.10 -28.73
CA ILE A 23 -9.62 10.48 -28.71
C ILE A 23 -8.17 10.44 -29.17
N HIS A 24 -7.95 10.80 -30.43
CA HIS A 24 -6.62 10.97 -31.02
C HIS A 24 -6.11 12.38 -30.67
N TRP A 25 -4.98 12.48 -29.99
CA TRP A 25 -4.31 13.76 -29.77
C TRP A 25 -3.64 14.20 -31.09
N PRO A 26 -3.79 15.46 -31.54
CA PRO A 26 -3.11 15.90 -32.75
C PRO A 26 -1.60 16.04 -32.49
N ILE A 27 -0.81 15.42 -33.37
CA ILE A 27 0.62 15.69 -33.51
C ILE A 27 0.72 17.02 -34.27
N SER A 28 0.97 18.12 -33.56
CA SER A 28 1.38 19.38 -34.19
C SER A 28 2.90 19.43 -34.28
N SER A 29 3.40 19.32 -35.51
CA SER A 29 4.76 19.69 -35.87
C SER A 29 4.84 21.20 -36.04
N SER A 30 5.38 21.90 -35.04
CA SER A 30 5.93 23.24 -35.24
C SER A 30 7.23 23.36 -34.48
N LYS A 31 8.32 23.57 -35.23
CA LYS A 31 9.62 23.96 -34.69
C LYS A 31 9.47 25.38 -34.13
N SER A 32 9.48 25.53 -32.81
CA SER A 32 9.85 26.77 -32.16
C SER A 32 10.93 26.47 -31.12
N HIS A 33 12.11 27.04 -31.36
CA HIS A 33 13.15 27.10 -30.35
C HIS A 33 12.67 28.02 -29.23
N CYS A 34 12.20 27.44 -28.14
CA CYS A 34 12.11 28.12 -26.85
C CYS A 34 13.04 27.38 -25.89
N SER A 35 14.16 28.03 -25.57
CA SER A 35 15.04 27.68 -24.46
C SER A 35 14.26 27.75 -23.15
N VAL A 36 13.90 26.59 -22.60
CA VAL A 36 13.29 26.47 -21.27
C VAL A 36 14.40 26.11 -20.29
N SER A 37 14.72 27.05 -19.41
CA SER A 37 15.55 26.86 -18.22
C SER A 37 14.90 25.83 -17.29
N PRO A 38 15.63 24.87 -16.70
CA PRO A 38 15.05 23.92 -15.77
C PRO A 38 15.04 24.53 -14.36
N THR A 39 13.99 25.26 -14.01
CA THR A 39 13.73 25.65 -12.61
C THR A 39 12.23 25.63 -12.34
N SER A 40 11.69 24.45 -12.10
CA SER A 40 10.48 24.26 -11.32
C SER A 40 10.84 23.35 -10.15
N SER A 41 11.28 23.96 -9.04
CA SER A 41 11.43 23.24 -7.77
C SER A 41 10.06 22.76 -7.36
N THR A 42 9.88 21.44 -7.26
CA THR A 42 8.64 20.86 -6.75
C THR A 42 8.56 21.14 -5.24
N SER A 43 7.35 21.26 -4.69
CA SER A 43 7.10 21.33 -3.23
C SER A 43 7.86 20.21 -2.48
N TRP A 44 8.00 19.06 -3.13
CA TRP A 44 8.74 17.88 -2.66
C TRP A 44 10.26 18.05 -2.60
N ASP A 45 10.86 18.83 -3.49
CA ASP A 45 12.30 19.13 -3.47
C ASP A 45 12.67 20.06 -2.30
N GLN A 46 11.75 20.96 -1.89
CA GLN A 46 11.94 21.87 -0.75
C GLN A 46 11.69 21.23 0.62
N LEU A 47 11.15 20.01 0.67
CA LEU A 47 11.05 19.20 1.89
C LEU A 47 12.18 18.17 2.02
N SER A 48 13.22 18.29 1.20
CA SER A 48 14.47 17.56 1.35
C SER A 48 15.25 18.12 2.54
N SER A 49 15.02 17.50 3.70
CA SER A 49 15.73 17.68 4.98
C SER A 49 15.32 18.93 5.77
N PRO A 50 14.72 18.77 6.96
CA PRO A 50 15.06 19.69 8.02
C PRO A 50 16.57 19.57 8.22
N SER A 51 17.31 20.60 7.85
CA SER A 51 18.67 20.78 8.32
C SER A 51 18.61 20.91 9.84
N GLY A 52 18.91 19.82 10.54
CA GLY A 52 18.95 19.75 11.99
C GLY A 52 18.86 18.30 12.44
N ASP A 53 19.99 17.74 12.88
CA ASP A 53 20.01 16.41 13.51
C ASP A 53 18.99 16.33 14.67
N GLU A 54 18.75 17.45 15.36
CA GLU A 54 17.73 17.60 16.42
C GLU A 54 16.30 17.27 15.94
N VAL A 55 15.85 17.80 14.79
CA VAL A 55 14.49 17.54 14.28
C VAL A 55 14.30 16.05 13.93
N LYS A 56 15.38 15.41 13.50
CA LYS A 56 15.39 13.98 13.18
C LYS A 56 15.38 13.13 14.44
N GLU A 57 16.09 13.54 15.49
CA GLU A 57 16.07 12.88 16.80
C GLU A 57 14.70 13.02 17.47
N ASP A 58 14.09 14.21 17.46
CA ASP A 58 12.73 14.45 17.98
C ASP A 58 11.68 13.60 17.26
N PHE A 59 11.82 13.43 15.95
CA PHE A 59 10.92 12.57 15.19
C PHE A 59 11.06 11.10 15.59
N ILE A 60 12.29 10.60 15.78
CA ILE A 60 12.52 9.20 16.16
C ILE A 60 12.04 8.95 17.60
N SER A 61 12.36 9.85 18.53
CA SER A 61 11.91 9.75 19.93
C SER A 61 10.39 9.80 20.03
N TYR A 62 9.71 10.54 19.15
CA TYR A 62 8.26 10.51 19.07
C TYR A 62 7.69 9.11 18.78
N TRP A 63 8.43 8.16 18.21
CA TRP A 63 7.94 6.81 17.88
C TRP A 63 8.52 5.69 18.77
N GLU A 64 9.33 6.02 19.78
CA GLU A 64 10.11 5.04 20.55
C GLU A 64 9.27 4.10 21.43
N ASP A 65 8.08 4.51 21.84
CA ASP A 65 7.10 3.75 22.62
C ASP A 65 6.04 3.08 21.74
N VAL A 66 6.08 3.30 20.43
CA VAL A 66 5.11 2.75 19.48
C VAL A 66 5.57 1.39 18.98
N ARG A 67 4.66 0.43 18.96
CA ARG A 67 4.92 -0.89 18.43
C ARG A 67 4.56 -0.97 16.96
N PHE A 68 5.56 -1.21 16.12
CA PHE A 68 5.37 -1.37 14.68
C PHE A 68 5.10 -2.81 14.29
N ILE A 69 4.17 -2.98 13.36
CA ILE A 69 3.85 -4.26 12.72
C ILE A 69 3.93 -4.06 11.20
N ALA A 70 4.86 -4.73 10.55
CA ALA A 70 4.97 -4.70 9.09
C ALA A 70 4.20 -5.86 8.47
N ILE A 71 3.39 -5.57 7.47
CA ILE A 71 2.68 -6.58 6.68
C ILE A 71 3.23 -6.56 5.27
N SER A 72 3.66 -7.74 4.79
CA SER A 72 4.05 -7.95 3.40
C SER A 72 3.31 -9.15 2.80
N GLY A 73 3.14 -9.15 1.48
CA GLY A 73 2.50 -10.27 0.79
C GLY A 73 2.11 -9.92 -0.64
N LYS A 74 1.99 -10.95 -1.48
CA LYS A 74 1.71 -10.77 -2.92
C LYS A 74 0.28 -10.25 -3.17
N ARG A 75 0.06 -9.63 -4.32
CA ARG A 75 -1.26 -9.17 -4.78
C ARG A 75 -2.34 -10.25 -4.61
N LYS A 76 -3.51 -9.85 -4.07
CA LYS A 76 -4.66 -10.73 -3.75
C LYS A 76 -4.41 -11.78 -2.65
N CYS A 77 -3.34 -11.69 -1.87
CA CYS A 77 -3.15 -12.55 -0.69
C CYS A 77 -4.06 -12.19 0.49
N GLY A 78 -4.71 -11.01 0.48
CA GLY A 78 -5.59 -10.55 1.54
C GLY A 78 -4.89 -9.76 2.65
N LYS A 79 -3.72 -9.20 2.40
CA LYS A 79 -2.99 -8.35 3.36
C LYS A 79 -3.82 -7.20 3.95
N ASP A 80 -4.63 -6.52 3.13
CA ASP A 80 -5.44 -5.39 3.59
C ASP A 80 -6.54 -5.87 4.55
N TYR A 81 -7.14 -7.04 4.25
CA TYR A 81 -8.09 -7.70 5.14
C TYR A 81 -7.44 -8.10 6.48
N VAL A 82 -6.23 -8.66 6.44
CA VAL A 82 -5.48 -9.02 7.66
C VAL A 82 -5.08 -7.78 8.47
N ALA A 83 -4.71 -6.67 7.81
CA ALA A 83 -4.40 -5.41 8.48
C ALA A 83 -5.61 -4.88 9.25
N THR A 84 -6.79 -4.84 8.61
CA THR A 84 -8.05 -4.43 9.27
C THR A 84 -8.44 -5.39 10.39
N PHE A 85 -8.32 -6.70 10.17
CA PHE A 85 -8.60 -7.70 11.20
C PHE A 85 -7.69 -7.50 12.43
N LEU A 86 -6.39 -7.31 12.20
CA LEU A 86 -5.41 -7.09 13.25
C LEU A 86 -5.64 -5.79 14.01
N HIS A 87 -5.99 -4.71 13.30
CA HIS A 87 -6.37 -3.44 13.91
C HIS A 87 -7.53 -3.61 14.90
N ASN A 88 -8.60 -4.27 14.47
CA ASN A 88 -9.76 -4.52 15.33
C ASN A 88 -9.40 -5.41 16.52
N GLU A 89 -8.58 -6.44 16.32
CA GLU A 89 -8.11 -7.30 17.42
C GLU A 89 -7.31 -6.51 18.46
N ILE A 90 -6.42 -5.59 18.04
CA ILE A 90 -5.65 -4.77 18.99
C ILE A 90 -6.59 -3.86 19.80
N GLN A 91 -7.57 -3.25 19.14
CA GLN A 91 -8.54 -2.37 19.81
C GLN A 91 -9.47 -3.13 20.75
N GLU A 92 -10.13 -4.17 20.27
CA GLU A 92 -11.20 -4.88 20.98
C GLU A 92 -10.66 -5.81 22.08
N ARG A 93 -9.51 -6.47 21.83
CA ARG A 93 -8.97 -7.49 22.75
C ARG A 93 -7.88 -6.96 23.65
N LEU A 94 -6.98 -6.11 23.15
CA LEU A 94 -5.89 -5.55 23.95
C LEU A 94 -6.29 -4.22 24.60
N GLY A 95 -7.37 -3.58 24.15
CA GLY A 95 -7.77 -2.25 24.63
C GLY A 95 -6.73 -1.18 24.33
N GLN A 96 -5.99 -1.34 23.22
CA GLN A 96 -4.90 -0.43 22.81
C GLN A 96 -5.28 0.29 21.52
N THR A 97 -4.75 1.51 21.34
CA THR A 97 -4.92 2.26 20.11
C THR A 97 -4.03 1.69 19.00
N ALA A 98 -4.57 1.61 17.80
CA ALA A 98 -3.85 1.17 16.61
C ALA A 98 -4.16 2.10 15.44
N ALA A 99 -3.20 2.28 14.55
CA ALA A 99 -3.39 2.94 13.26
C ALA A 99 -2.89 2.04 12.13
N ILE A 100 -3.56 2.10 10.98
CA ILE A 100 -3.08 1.46 9.74
C ILE A 100 -2.52 2.55 8.84
N ILE A 101 -1.28 2.39 8.40
CA ILE A 101 -0.66 3.25 7.39
C ILE A 101 -0.36 2.47 6.12
N HIS A 102 -0.36 3.18 4.99
CA HIS A 102 0.04 2.64 3.70
C HIS A 102 1.19 3.47 3.13
N ILE A 103 2.32 2.83 2.83
CA ILE A 103 3.46 3.46 2.15
C ILE A 103 3.04 3.91 0.74
N SER A 104 2.07 3.22 0.13
CA SER A 104 1.55 3.64 -1.18
C SER A 104 0.70 4.91 -1.14
N GLU A 105 0.20 5.35 0.01
CA GLU A 105 -0.59 6.57 0.12
C GLU A 105 0.25 7.83 -0.11
N PRO A 106 1.41 8.04 0.53
CA PRO A 106 2.28 9.16 0.21
C PRO A 106 2.70 9.23 -1.24
N ILE A 107 2.93 8.08 -1.88
CA ILE A 107 3.25 8.05 -3.31
C ILE A 107 2.08 8.63 -4.13
N LYS A 108 0.84 8.25 -3.81
CA LYS A 108 -0.34 8.71 -4.54
C LYS A 108 -0.62 10.19 -4.28
N ARG A 109 -0.54 10.64 -3.03
CA ARG A 109 -0.72 12.06 -2.66
C ARG A 109 0.29 12.93 -3.41
N ALA A 110 1.56 12.57 -3.35
CA ALA A 110 2.65 13.29 -4.01
C ALA A 110 2.55 13.25 -5.55
N PHE A 111 2.22 12.09 -6.12
CA PHE A 111 2.05 11.93 -7.56
C PHE A 111 0.83 12.72 -8.09
N ALA A 112 -0.25 12.75 -7.33
CA ALA A 112 -1.43 13.53 -7.70
C ALA A 112 -1.14 15.03 -7.70
N GLU A 113 -0.39 15.53 -6.72
CA GLU A 113 0.05 16.92 -6.67
C GLU A 113 0.95 17.29 -7.85
N GLU A 114 2.01 16.51 -8.08
CA GLU A 114 2.99 16.76 -9.15
C GLU A 114 2.35 16.80 -10.54
N TYR A 115 1.45 15.87 -10.82
CA TYR A 115 0.82 15.71 -12.13
C TYR A 115 -0.58 16.32 -12.21
N HIS A 116 -1.00 17.08 -11.20
CA HIS A 116 -2.31 17.74 -11.14
C HIS A 116 -3.48 16.76 -11.39
N LEU A 117 -3.45 15.61 -10.72
CA LEU A 117 -4.45 14.54 -10.83
C LEU A 117 -5.44 14.58 -9.67
N GLU A 118 -6.61 14.00 -9.89
CA GLU A 118 -7.62 13.83 -8.84
C GLU A 118 -7.20 12.73 -7.85
N LEU A 119 -6.81 13.14 -6.65
CA LEU A 119 -6.32 12.23 -5.60
C LEU A 119 -7.36 11.15 -5.24
N GLN A 120 -8.63 11.52 -5.12
CA GLN A 120 -9.69 10.59 -4.73
C GLN A 120 -9.83 9.42 -5.73
N GLU A 121 -9.71 9.72 -7.02
CA GLU A 121 -9.71 8.70 -8.07
C GLU A 121 -8.46 7.81 -8.01
N LEU A 122 -7.29 8.38 -7.71
CA LEU A 122 -6.03 7.64 -7.58
C LEU A 122 -5.97 6.75 -6.33
N MET A 123 -6.67 7.13 -5.27
CA MET A 123 -6.81 6.34 -4.04
C MET A 123 -7.74 5.13 -4.23
N SER A 124 -8.67 5.19 -5.19
CA SER A 124 -9.69 4.17 -5.44
C SER A 124 -9.15 2.87 -6.11
N SER A 125 -10.03 1.90 -6.35
CA SER A 125 -9.74 0.69 -7.15
C SER A 125 -10.12 0.83 -8.64
N SER A 126 -10.20 2.04 -9.17
CA SER A 126 -10.68 2.32 -10.53
C SER A 126 -9.64 1.99 -11.63
N ALA A 127 -10.13 1.89 -12.87
CA ALA A 127 -9.30 1.79 -14.06
C ALA A 127 -8.39 3.03 -14.24
N TYR A 128 -8.82 4.18 -13.72
CA TYR A 128 -8.04 5.42 -13.70
C TYR A 128 -6.71 5.21 -12.99
N LYS A 129 -6.72 4.63 -11.78
CA LYS A 129 -5.48 4.29 -11.06
C LYS A 129 -4.58 3.35 -11.85
N GLU A 130 -5.16 2.31 -12.46
CA GLU A 130 -4.36 1.32 -13.20
C GLU A 130 -3.72 1.92 -14.46
N HIS A 131 -4.34 2.93 -15.08
CA HIS A 131 -3.76 3.69 -16.19
C HIS A 131 -2.44 4.38 -15.79
N PHE A 132 -2.39 4.98 -14.61
CA PHE A 132 -1.21 5.70 -14.11
C PHE A 132 -0.22 4.82 -13.33
N ARG A 133 -0.59 3.58 -12.97
CA ARG A 133 0.19 2.71 -12.09
C ARG A 133 1.65 2.59 -12.50
N ARG A 134 1.92 2.31 -13.78
CA ARG A 134 3.30 2.13 -14.29
C ARG A 134 4.12 3.42 -14.15
N HIS A 135 3.52 4.57 -14.44
CA HIS A 135 4.18 5.86 -14.33
C HIS A 135 4.46 6.20 -12.85
N MET A 136 3.45 6.05 -12.00
CA MET A 136 3.55 6.29 -10.56
C MET A 136 4.60 5.40 -9.89
N VAL A 137 4.68 4.12 -10.26
CA VAL A 137 5.75 3.22 -9.77
C VAL A 137 7.12 3.73 -10.21
N ARG A 138 7.31 4.00 -11.51
CA ARG A 138 8.62 4.48 -12.01
C ARG A 138 9.05 5.80 -11.34
N TRP A 139 8.10 6.72 -11.16
CA TRP A 139 8.31 8.00 -10.50
C TRP A 139 8.67 7.81 -9.02
N GLY A 140 7.90 6.99 -8.30
CA GLY A 140 8.18 6.68 -6.90
C GLY A 140 9.53 5.98 -6.69
N GLU A 141 9.90 5.02 -7.55
CA GLU A 141 11.22 4.39 -7.49
C GLU A 141 12.36 5.39 -7.78
N ALA A 142 12.12 6.43 -8.59
CA ALA A 142 13.12 7.48 -8.80
C ALA A 142 13.35 8.32 -7.55
N LEU A 143 12.31 8.60 -6.77
CA LEU A 143 12.43 9.27 -5.47
C LEU A 143 13.11 8.36 -4.44
N ARG A 144 12.75 7.07 -4.37
CA ARG A 144 13.40 6.11 -3.45
C ARG A 144 14.91 5.95 -3.70
N ARG A 145 15.35 6.06 -4.95
CA ARG A 145 16.79 6.02 -5.27
C ARG A 145 17.57 7.20 -4.67
N LYS A 146 16.90 8.32 -4.40
CA LYS A 146 17.50 9.48 -3.73
C LYS A 146 17.40 9.35 -2.21
N ASP A 147 16.24 8.94 -1.70
CA ASP A 147 15.99 8.68 -0.28
C ASP A 147 15.08 7.44 -0.15
N THR A 148 15.64 6.33 0.33
CA THR A 148 14.92 5.06 0.47
C THR A 148 13.81 5.11 1.51
N THR A 149 13.84 6.11 2.40
CA THR A 149 12.93 6.25 3.55
C THR A 149 11.83 7.29 3.34
N ILE A 150 11.86 8.05 2.24
CA ILE A 150 11.00 9.21 2.01
C ILE A 150 9.51 8.91 2.23
N PHE A 151 9.01 7.80 1.66
CA PHE A 151 7.60 7.45 1.77
C PHE A 151 7.22 6.85 3.12
N CYS A 152 8.15 6.18 3.81
CA CYS A 152 7.90 5.68 5.16
C CYS A 152 7.76 6.86 6.14
N ARG A 153 8.65 7.85 6.05
CA ARG A 153 8.60 9.07 6.84
C ARG A 153 7.32 9.85 6.59
N LYS A 154 6.97 10.06 5.31
CA LYS A 154 5.73 10.76 4.92
C LYS A 154 4.47 10.05 5.40
N ALA A 155 4.45 8.71 5.41
CA ALA A 155 3.30 7.97 5.93
C ALA A 155 3.07 8.26 7.43
N LEU A 156 4.14 8.39 8.21
CA LEU A 156 4.06 8.76 9.63
C LEU A 156 3.75 10.24 9.85
N GLU A 157 4.30 11.14 9.02
CA GLU A 157 3.94 12.57 9.05
C GLU A 157 2.43 12.77 8.77
N TYR A 158 1.88 12.06 7.78
CA TYR A 158 0.43 12.10 7.53
C TYR A 158 -0.38 11.49 8.65
N LEU A 159 0.11 10.43 9.29
CA LEU A 159 -0.55 9.90 10.48
C LEU A 159 -0.60 10.93 11.62
N ILE A 160 0.47 11.70 11.84
CA ILE A 160 0.50 12.79 12.85
C ILE A 160 -0.48 13.91 12.47
N GLN A 161 -0.60 14.24 11.17
CA GLN A 161 -1.49 15.30 10.70
C GLN A 161 -2.97 14.89 10.74
N ASP A 162 -3.26 13.64 10.35
CA ASP A 162 -4.63 13.14 10.17
C ASP A 162 -5.21 12.56 11.48
N SER A 163 -4.38 12.22 12.48
CA SER A 163 -4.80 11.67 13.77
C SER A 163 -4.55 12.63 14.93
N PRO A 164 -5.56 12.94 15.75
CA PRO A 164 -5.39 13.79 16.94
C PRO A 164 -4.63 13.09 18.07
N PHE A 165 -4.43 11.77 18.00
CA PHE A 165 -3.79 10.99 19.05
C PHE A 165 -2.71 10.08 18.49
N LYS A 166 -1.63 9.92 19.26
CA LYS A 166 -0.55 8.98 19.01
C LYS A 166 -1.01 7.54 19.30
N PRO A 167 -0.94 6.61 18.33
CA PRO A 167 -1.37 5.23 18.55
C PRO A 167 -0.29 4.42 19.27
N ALA A 168 -0.68 3.46 20.10
CA ALA A 168 0.25 2.50 20.70
C ALA A 168 0.81 1.51 19.67
N PHE A 169 0.05 1.21 18.61
CA PHE A 169 0.44 0.34 17.52
C PHE A 169 0.33 1.01 16.15
N VAL A 170 1.31 0.77 15.28
CA VAL A 170 1.25 1.17 13.87
C VAL A 170 1.39 -0.06 12.98
N ILE A 171 0.37 -0.32 12.17
CA ILE A 171 0.32 -1.42 11.20
C ILE A 171 0.68 -0.85 9.82
N VAL A 172 1.83 -1.25 9.28
CA VAL A 172 2.29 -0.88 7.94
C VAL A 172 1.78 -1.93 6.95
N ALA A 173 0.69 -1.62 6.25
CA ALA A 173 -0.11 -2.62 5.53
C ALA A 173 0.48 -3.11 4.20
N ASP A 174 1.44 -2.38 3.61
CA ASP A 174 1.92 -2.61 2.26
C ASP A 174 3.44 -2.43 2.09
N CYS A 175 4.23 -3.00 3.01
CA CYS A 175 5.68 -3.09 2.86
C CYS A 175 6.05 -3.87 1.57
N ARG A 176 6.97 -3.31 0.79
CA ARG A 176 7.40 -3.86 -0.51
C ARG A 176 8.91 -3.95 -0.66
N ARG A 177 9.70 -3.30 0.19
CA ARG A 177 11.16 -3.25 0.11
C ARG A 177 11.79 -3.65 1.45
N PRO A 178 12.98 -4.26 1.47
CA PRO A 178 13.75 -4.47 2.70
C PRO A 178 13.98 -3.17 3.46
N THR A 179 14.24 -2.07 2.74
CA THR A 179 14.43 -0.73 3.32
C THR A 179 13.19 -0.20 4.04
N ASP A 180 11.99 -0.62 3.66
CA ASP A 180 10.77 -0.27 4.40
C ASP A 180 10.85 -0.90 5.82
N LEU A 181 11.22 -2.19 5.89
CA LEU A 181 11.34 -2.91 7.15
C LEU A 181 12.48 -2.37 8.02
N GLU A 182 13.64 -2.10 7.41
CA GLU A 182 14.80 -1.50 8.10
C GLU A 182 14.43 -0.15 8.73
N TYR A 183 13.69 0.69 8.01
CA TYR A 183 13.24 1.99 8.52
C TYR A 183 12.35 1.83 9.75
N PHE A 184 11.26 1.07 9.68
CA PHE A 184 10.35 0.92 10.82
C PHE A 184 10.99 0.16 11.99
N SER A 185 11.91 -0.77 11.72
CA SER A 185 12.69 -1.45 12.76
C SER A 185 13.66 -0.51 13.48
N SER A 186 14.06 0.61 12.86
CA SER A 186 14.99 1.57 13.47
C SER A 186 14.33 2.56 14.43
N LEU A 187 13.00 2.72 14.35
CA LEU A 187 12.25 3.71 15.13
C LEU A 187 12.04 3.32 16.60
N ASN A 188 12.00 2.02 16.88
CA ASN A 188 11.88 1.49 18.23
C ASN A 188 12.94 0.43 18.48
N LYS A 189 13.93 0.76 19.32
CA LYS A 189 15.05 -0.15 19.63
C LYS A 189 14.72 -1.16 20.73
N ASP A 190 13.74 -0.85 21.57
CA ASP A 190 13.36 -1.68 22.72
C ASP A 190 12.33 -2.75 22.34
N THR A 191 11.50 -2.45 21.34
CA THR A 191 10.48 -3.37 20.81
C THR A 191 10.77 -3.66 19.35
N PRO A 192 11.20 -4.89 18.99
CA PRO A 192 11.49 -5.22 17.60
C PRO A 192 10.23 -5.12 16.72
N LEU A 193 10.44 -4.74 15.45
CA LEU A 193 9.41 -4.75 14.41
C LEU A 193 8.83 -6.17 14.27
N LEU A 194 7.50 -6.31 14.36
CA LEU A 194 6.85 -7.58 14.07
C LEU A 194 6.52 -7.67 12.57
N HIS A 195 7.26 -8.47 11.82
CA HIS A 195 7.04 -8.70 10.39
C HIS A 195 6.13 -9.90 10.14
N LEU A 196 4.94 -9.63 9.61
CA LEU A 196 3.94 -10.60 9.18
C LEU A 196 3.99 -10.79 7.66
N ARG A 197 4.29 -12.02 7.22
CA ARG A 197 4.23 -12.40 5.80
C ARG A 197 2.90 -13.07 5.50
N ILE A 198 2.07 -12.45 4.67
CA ILE A 198 0.77 -12.99 4.27
C ILE A 198 0.94 -13.88 3.04
N LEU A 199 0.57 -15.14 3.21
CA LEU A 199 0.59 -16.15 2.16
C LEU A 199 -0.82 -16.52 1.74
N ALA A 200 -1.03 -16.57 0.44
CA ALA A 200 -2.14 -17.30 -0.18
C ALA A 200 -1.63 -17.93 -1.48
N SER A 201 -2.04 -19.17 -1.72
CA SER A 201 -1.65 -19.94 -2.89
C SER A 201 -2.14 -19.28 -4.18
N PRO A 202 -1.51 -19.58 -5.33
CA PRO A 202 -2.01 -19.15 -6.63
C PRO A 202 -3.48 -19.53 -6.86
N VAL A 203 -3.91 -20.70 -6.36
CA VAL A 203 -5.31 -21.17 -6.45
C VAL A 203 -6.24 -20.24 -5.67
N THR A 204 -5.93 -19.98 -4.40
CA THR A 204 -6.74 -19.09 -3.54
C THR A 204 -6.73 -17.65 -4.05
N ARG A 205 -5.59 -17.16 -4.52
CA ARG A 205 -5.49 -15.83 -5.16
C ARG A 205 -6.34 -15.80 -6.43
N GLY A 206 -6.31 -16.85 -7.25
CA GLY A 206 -7.13 -17.01 -8.46
C GLY A 206 -8.62 -16.95 -8.16
N ALA A 207 -9.07 -17.64 -7.11
CA ALA A 207 -10.45 -17.57 -6.62
C ALA A 207 -10.87 -16.15 -6.17
N ARG A 208 -9.90 -15.28 -5.83
CA ARG A 208 -10.10 -13.85 -5.49
C ARG A 208 -9.93 -12.92 -6.70
N GLY A 209 -9.96 -13.48 -7.91
CA GLY A 209 -9.82 -12.74 -9.17
C GLY A 209 -8.39 -12.32 -9.48
N TRP A 210 -7.38 -13.03 -8.95
CA TRP A 210 -6.01 -12.85 -9.40
C TRP A 210 -5.79 -13.52 -10.76
N ILE A 211 -5.24 -12.76 -11.70
CA ILE A 211 -4.71 -13.27 -12.96
C ILE A 211 -3.28 -12.79 -13.05
N TYR A 212 -2.35 -13.71 -13.30
CA TYR A 212 -0.94 -13.37 -13.43
C TYR A 212 -0.73 -12.35 -14.55
N ASN A 213 0.04 -11.31 -14.25
CA ASN A 213 0.39 -10.27 -15.20
C ASN A 213 1.91 -10.01 -15.12
N SER A 214 2.61 -10.34 -16.20
CA SER A 214 4.06 -10.11 -16.30
C SER A 214 4.35 -8.61 -16.38
N GLY A 215 5.43 -8.20 -15.72
CA GLY A 215 5.73 -6.81 -15.41
C GLY A 215 5.00 -6.25 -14.18
N ILE A 216 4.11 -7.03 -13.54
CA ILE A 216 3.44 -6.65 -12.29
C ILE A 216 3.73 -7.67 -11.19
N ASP A 217 3.32 -8.93 -11.38
CA ASP A 217 3.42 -9.97 -10.34
C ASP A 217 4.82 -10.58 -10.20
N ASP A 218 5.70 -10.34 -11.18
CA ASP A 218 7.13 -10.66 -11.21
C ASP A 218 8.03 -9.42 -11.03
N ALA A 219 7.42 -8.23 -10.90
CA ALA A 219 8.15 -7.00 -10.66
C ALA A 219 8.66 -6.93 -9.23
N GLU A 220 9.72 -6.16 -9.02
CA GLU A 220 10.31 -5.92 -7.70
C GLU A 220 9.28 -5.42 -6.68
N THR A 221 8.27 -4.63 -7.10
CA THR A 221 7.17 -4.16 -6.24
C THR A 221 6.36 -5.28 -5.57
N GLU A 222 6.41 -6.51 -6.10
CA GLU A 222 5.73 -7.68 -5.55
C GLU A 222 6.70 -8.74 -5.00
N CYS A 223 7.93 -8.81 -5.53
CA CYS A 223 8.88 -9.90 -5.24
C CYS A 223 10.07 -9.54 -4.34
N ALA A 224 10.35 -8.25 -4.07
CA ALA A 224 11.56 -7.86 -3.33
C ALA A 224 11.65 -8.42 -1.90
N LEU A 225 10.52 -8.82 -1.31
CA LEU A 225 10.46 -9.43 0.02
C LEU A 225 10.31 -10.97 -0.01
N ASP A 226 10.46 -11.62 -1.17
CA ASP A 226 10.25 -13.08 -1.31
C ASP A 226 11.29 -13.90 -0.53
N ARG A 227 12.50 -13.36 -0.32
CA ARG A 227 13.59 -14.01 0.43
C ARG A 227 13.86 -13.36 1.79
N THR A 228 13.08 -12.37 2.16
CA THR A 228 13.28 -11.62 3.41
C THR A 228 12.72 -12.41 4.58
N PRO A 229 13.45 -12.53 5.70
CA PRO A 229 12.94 -13.14 6.92
C PRO A 229 11.67 -12.44 7.44
N PHE A 230 10.80 -13.22 8.07
CA PHE A 230 9.58 -12.74 8.73
C PHE A 230 9.42 -13.48 10.05
N ASP A 231 8.75 -12.85 11.02
CA ASP A 231 8.52 -13.44 12.34
C ASP A 231 7.35 -14.43 12.30
N VAL A 232 6.30 -14.10 11.54
CA VAL A 232 5.10 -14.94 11.44
C VAL A 232 4.65 -15.05 9.99
N LEU A 233 4.49 -16.29 9.51
CA LEU A 233 3.79 -16.59 8.26
C LEU A 233 2.29 -16.69 8.52
N VAL A 234 1.50 -15.83 7.91
CA VAL A 234 0.04 -15.84 8.01
C VAL A 234 -0.56 -16.54 6.79
N ILE A 235 -1.11 -17.73 6.99
CA ILE A 235 -1.67 -18.58 5.92
C ILE A 235 -3.15 -18.24 5.70
N ASN A 236 -3.42 -17.43 4.69
CA ASN A 236 -4.75 -16.99 4.30
C ASN A 236 -5.32 -17.82 3.14
N GLU A 237 -5.40 -19.15 3.32
CA GLU A 237 -6.05 -20.07 2.37
C GLU A 237 -7.54 -20.22 2.65
N SER A 238 -7.92 -20.31 3.93
CA SER A 238 -9.29 -20.50 4.41
C SER A 238 -9.49 -19.81 5.75
N GLN A 239 -10.74 -19.70 6.19
CA GLN A 239 -11.04 -19.20 7.53
C GLN A 239 -10.27 -19.96 8.61
N ARG A 240 -10.21 -21.30 8.51
CA ARG A 240 -9.52 -22.16 9.49
C ARG A 240 -8.02 -21.86 9.56
N THR A 241 -7.33 -21.82 8.40
CA THR A 241 -5.88 -21.57 8.37
C THR A 241 -5.55 -20.16 8.83
N LEU A 242 -6.40 -19.18 8.49
CA LEU A 242 -6.24 -17.82 8.94
C LEU A 242 -6.42 -17.74 10.46
N THR A 243 -7.47 -18.34 11.04
CA THR A 243 -7.70 -18.36 12.48
C THR A 243 -6.53 -18.97 13.24
N LEU A 244 -5.97 -20.09 12.75
CA LEU A 244 -4.78 -20.71 13.35
C LEU A 244 -3.55 -19.79 13.26
N SER A 245 -3.33 -19.16 12.12
CA SER A 245 -2.23 -18.21 11.93
C SER A 245 -2.38 -16.99 12.86
N MET A 246 -3.59 -16.46 13.01
CA MET A 246 -3.88 -15.32 13.88
C MET A 246 -3.70 -15.68 15.36
N ALA A 247 -3.87 -16.94 15.77
CA ALA A 247 -3.54 -17.35 17.13
C ALA A 247 -2.04 -17.22 17.43
N VAL A 248 -1.17 -17.48 16.44
CA VAL A 248 0.28 -17.25 16.55
C VAL A 248 0.58 -15.76 16.61
N VAL A 249 -0.05 -14.95 15.75
CA VAL A 249 0.09 -13.48 15.78
C VAL A 249 -0.30 -12.93 17.15
N ARG A 250 -1.43 -13.38 17.73
CA ARG A 250 -1.87 -12.95 19.08
C ARG A 250 -0.85 -13.26 20.16
N ARG A 251 -0.18 -14.41 20.09
CA ARG A 251 0.91 -14.76 21.02
C ARG A 251 2.07 -13.79 20.86
N ALA A 252 2.53 -13.56 19.64
CA ALA A 252 3.58 -12.59 19.35
C ALA A 252 3.22 -11.17 19.82
N LEU A 253 1.94 -10.77 19.76
CA LEU A 253 1.49 -9.49 20.31
C LEU A 253 1.50 -9.45 21.85
N SER A 254 1.23 -10.57 22.52
CA SER A 254 1.12 -10.65 23.98
C SER A 254 2.47 -10.80 24.67
N ASP A 255 3.47 -11.31 23.96
CA ASP A 255 4.85 -11.39 24.42
C ASP A 255 5.39 -9.96 24.54
N ASN A 256 5.17 -9.34 25.71
CA ASN A 256 5.79 -8.07 26.06
C ASN A 256 7.31 -8.24 25.93
N PRO A 257 8.05 -7.35 25.23
CA PRO A 257 9.47 -7.22 25.54
C PRO A 257 9.53 -6.90 27.05
N PRO A 258 10.38 -7.58 27.83
CA PRO A 258 10.44 -7.35 29.26
C PRO A 258 10.68 -5.87 29.48
N ARG A 259 9.70 -5.17 30.07
CA ARG A 259 9.94 -3.85 30.66
C ARG A 259 11.15 -4.04 31.54
N LYS A 260 12.29 -3.45 31.18
CA LYS A 260 13.42 -3.34 32.11
C LYS A 260 12.83 -2.70 33.35
N MET A 261 12.66 -3.49 34.41
CA MET A 261 12.36 -2.96 35.72
C MET A 261 13.51 -2.01 36.03
N MET A 262 13.20 -0.72 36.03
CA MET A 262 14.07 0.29 36.60
C MET A 262 14.23 -0.11 38.06
N THR A 263 15.38 -0.72 38.36
CA THR A 263 15.75 -1.01 39.73
C THR A 263 16.12 0.33 40.34
N ILE A 264 15.48 0.60 41.49
CA ILE A 264 15.47 1.82 42.29
C ILE A 264 16.86 2.44 42.43
#